data_AF-A0A2W4SBK0-F1
#
_entry.id   AF-A0A2W4SBK0-F1
#
_cell.length_a   1.000
_cell.length_b   1.000
_cell.length_c   1.000
_cell.angle_alpha   90.00
_cell.angle_beta   90.00
_cell.angle_gamma   90.00
#
_symmetry.space_group_name_H-M   'P 1'
#
loop_
_entity.id
_entity.type
_entity.pdbx_description
1 polymer ?
#
loop_
_entity_poly.entity_id
_entity_poly.type
_entity_poly.pdbx_seq_one_letter_code
_entity_poly.pdbx_strand_id
1 'polypeptide(L)'
;MRIAVLPLANLTPNEENRYFADGVTEDVLTHLARVPDLFVVSSASVLPDTGLKRPVAEIAAMLGVDDILRGNVRRDGERVRITAQLVDAKQNPRFERLAEKVGV
;
A
#
# COMPACT_ATOMS: atom_id res chain seq x y z
N MET A 1 8.85 2.13 -14.51
CA MET A 1 8.70 2.68 -13.14
C MET A 1 8.64 1.51 -12.17
N ARG A 2 9.39 1.54 -11.06
CA ARG A 2 9.39 0.43 -10.07
C ARG A 2 8.71 0.91 -8.80
N ILE A 3 7.59 0.28 -8.45
CA ILE A 3 6.77 0.65 -7.30
C ILE A 3 6.70 -0.54 -6.35
N ALA A 4 6.89 -0.29 -5.05
CA ALA A 4 6.49 -1.25 -4.03
C ALA A 4 5.12 -0.90 -3.45
N VAL A 5 4.31 -1.91 -3.15
CA VAL A 5 3.04 -1.74 -2.43
C VAL A 5 3.23 -2.22 -1.00
N LEU A 6 2.97 -1.33 -0.03
CA LEU A 6 2.93 -1.69 1.39
C LEU A 6 1.55 -2.24 1.77
N PRO A 7 1.46 -3.16 2.76
CA PRO A 7 0.17 -3.60 3.26
C PRO A 7 -0.64 -2.40 3.71
N LEU A 8 -1.92 -2.38 3.32
CA LEU A 8 -2.79 -1.30 3.70
C LEU A 8 -3.05 -1.37 5.19
N ALA A 9 -2.74 -0.29 5.91
CA ALA A 9 -2.94 -0.25 7.35
C ALA A 9 -4.44 -0.36 7.67
N ASN A 10 -4.81 -1.32 8.53
CA ASN A 10 -6.14 -1.36 9.12
C ASN A 10 -6.17 -0.39 10.32
N LEU A 11 -6.98 0.67 10.21
CA LEU A 11 -7.12 1.67 11.28
C LEU A 11 -8.17 1.30 12.33
N THR A 12 -8.78 0.11 12.22
CA THR A 12 -9.79 -0.40 13.15
C THR A 12 -9.29 -1.66 13.88
N PRO A 13 -9.38 -1.73 15.22
CA PRO A 13 -8.76 -2.81 16.01
C PRO A 13 -9.48 -4.17 15.95
N ASN A 14 -10.45 -4.37 15.05
CA ASN A 14 -11.13 -5.67 14.88
C ASN A 14 -10.25 -6.61 14.04
N GLU A 15 -10.05 -7.85 14.51
CA GLU A 15 -9.27 -8.88 13.84
C GLU A 15 -9.88 -9.31 12.49
N GLU A 16 -11.22 -9.28 12.36
CA GLU A 16 -11.91 -9.51 11.07
C GLU A 16 -11.49 -8.48 10.02
N ASN A 17 -11.18 -7.26 10.44
CA ASN A 17 -10.74 -6.19 9.54
C ASN A 17 -9.28 -6.36 9.10
N ARG A 18 -8.47 -7.20 9.78
CA ARG A 18 -7.11 -7.53 9.34
C ARG A 18 -7.15 -8.38 8.07
N TYR A 19 -7.90 -9.47 8.07
CA TYR A 19 -8.08 -10.32 6.88
C TYR A 19 -8.67 -9.53 5.70
N PHE A 20 -9.58 -8.59 5.99
CA PHE A 20 -10.10 -7.70 4.96
C PHE A 20 -9.02 -6.78 4.37
N ALA A 21 -8.19 -6.15 5.22
CA ALA A 21 -7.11 -5.28 4.75
C ALA A 21 -6.05 -6.05 3.94
N ASP A 22 -5.74 -7.28 4.33
CA ASP A 22 -4.83 -8.17 3.59
C ASP A 22 -5.42 -8.51 2.21
N GLY A 23 -6.70 -8.89 2.16
CA GLY A 23 -7.41 -9.17 0.91
C GLY A 23 -7.44 -7.98 -0.04
N VAL A 24 -7.75 -6.78 0.47
CA VAL A 24 -7.73 -5.54 -0.33
C VAL A 24 -6.32 -5.22 -0.81
N THR A 25 -5.29 -5.49 0.00
CA THR A 25 -3.89 -5.29 -0.40
C THR A 25 -3.52 -6.19 -1.57
N GLU A 26 -3.88 -7.47 -1.53
CA GLU A 26 -3.64 -8.42 -2.62
C GLU A 26 -4.40 -8.05 -3.89
N ASP A 27 -5.65 -7.57 -3.76
CA ASP A 27 -6.42 -7.07 -4.90
C ASP A 27 -5.74 -5.85 -5.54
N VAL A 28 -5.29 -4.88 -4.74
CA VAL A 28 -4.56 -3.70 -5.24
C VAL A 28 -3.27 -4.13 -5.94
N LEU A 29 -2.50 -5.05 -5.34
CA LEU A 29 -1.28 -5.61 -5.91
C LEU A 29 -1.57 -6.26 -7.28
N THR A 30 -2.62 -7.08 -7.35
CA THR A 30 -3.05 -7.80 -8.56
C THR A 30 -3.47 -6.85 -9.68
N HIS A 31 -4.22 -5.79 -9.34
CA HIS A 31 -4.63 -4.79 -10.31
C HIS A 31 -3.45 -3.98 -10.84
N LEU A 32 -2.54 -3.54 -9.95
CA LEU A 32 -1.35 -2.80 -10.35
C LEU A 32 -0.39 -3.65 -11.17
N ALA A 33 -0.25 -4.94 -10.88
CA ALA A 33 0.60 -5.85 -11.64
C ALA A 33 0.16 -6.02 -13.11
N ARG A 34 -1.08 -5.64 -13.46
CA ARG A 34 -1.60 -5.66 -14.83
C ARG A 34 -1.31 -4.37 -15.61
N VAL A 35 -0.83 -3.32 -14.94
CA VAL A 35 -0.50 -2.05 -15.61
C VAL A 35 0.81 -2.24 -16.38
N PRO A 36 0.81 -2.04 -17.71
CA PRO A 36 2.04 -2.09 -18.50
C PRO A 36 3.09 -1.11 -17.97
N ASP A 37 4.36 -1.49 -18.04
CA ASP A 37 5.52 -0.66 -17.61
C ASP A 37 5.60 -0.35 -16.09
N LEU A 38 4.74 -0.98 -15.29
CA LEU A 38 4.76 -0.94 -13.83
C LEU A 38 5.35 -2.23 -13.24
N PHE A 39 6.51 -2.12 -12.59
CA PHE A 39 7.10 -3.24 -11.85
C PHE A 39 6.68 -3.16 -10.39
N VAL A 40 5.81 -4.08 -9.97
CA VAL A 40 5.23 -4.10 -8.63
C VAL A 40 5.98 -5.07 -7.72
N VAL A 41 6.45 -4.58 -6.58
CA VAL A 41 7.07 -5.41 -5.53
C VAL A 41 6.13 -5.51 -4.34
N SER A 42 5.77 -6.74 -3.94
CA SER A 42 5.08 -6.97 -2.67
C SER A 42 6.05 -6.83 -1.52
N SER A 43 5.82 -5.85 -0.66
CA SER A 43 6.65 -5.66 0.54
C SER A 43 6.46 -6.78 1.56
N ALA A 44 5.32 -7.48 1.59
CA ALA A 44 5.10 -8.63 2.47
C ALA A 44 6.10 -9.78 2.20
N SER A 45 6.59 -9.90 0.96
CA SER A 45 7.58 -10.90 0.60
C SER A 45 9.01 -10.55 1.03
N VAL A 46 9.26 -9.29 1.40
CA VAL A 46 10.63 -8.78 1.65
C VAL A 46 10.78 -8.20 3.06
N LEU A 47 9.67 -7.77 3.68
CA LEU A 47 9.64 -7.15 5.00
C LEU A 47 8.65 -7.89 5.89
N PRO A 48 9.07 -8.37 7.08
CA PRO A 48 8.11 -8.72 8.12
C PRO A 48 7.36 -7.46 8.56
N ASP A 49 6.15 -7.60 9.11
CA ASP A 49 5.30 -6.47 9.54
C ASP A 49 6.02 -5.42 10.40
N THR A 50 7.00 -5.85 11.21
CA THR A 50 7.83 -4.96 12.04
C THR A 50 8.72 -4.02 11.22
N GLY A 51 9.06 -4.39 9.98
CA GLY A 51 9.84 -3.62 9.04
C GLY A 51 9.11 -2.41 8.45
N LEU A 52 7.77 -2.39 8.51
CA LEU A 52 6.93 -1.30 7.97
C LEU A 52 6.95 -0.03 8.83
N LYS A 53 7.60 -0.06 10.01
CA LYS A 53 7.84 1.12 10.86
C LYS A 53 9.05 1.95 10.43
N ARG A 54 9.83 1.48 9.45
CA ARG A 54 11.01 2.18 8.94
C ARG A 54 10.62 3.39 8.08
N PRO A 55 11.51 4.39 7.93
CA PRO A 55 11.33 5.45 6.96
C PRO A 55 11.09 4.91 5.55
N VAL A 56 10.19 5.55 4.80
CA VAL A 56 9.83 5.14 3.43
C VAL A 56 11.05 5.05 2.51
N ALA A 57 12.01 5.98 2.65
CA ALA A 57 13.24 5.96 1.86
C ALA A 57 14.11 4.71 2.12
N GLU A 58 14.19 4.24 3.38
CA GLU A 58 14.92 3.00 3.70
C GLU A 58 14.22 1.78 3.12
N ILE A 59 12.89 1.73 3.23
CA ILE A 59 12.09 0.65 2.64
C ILE A 59 12.28 0.62 1.12
N ALA A 60 12.26 1.77 0.45
CA ALA A 60 12.45 1.87 -0.99
C ALA A 60 13.84 1.37 -1.41
N ALA A 61 14.88 1.76 -0.67
CA ALA A 61 16.24 1.29 -0.89
C ALA A 61 16.38 -0.23 -0.70
N MET A 62 15.77 -0.80 0.34
CA MET A 62 15.76 -2.24 0.57
C MET A 62 15.04 -3.04 -0.51
N LEU A 63 13.94 -2.49 -1.05
CA LEU A 63 13.13 -3.12 -2.09
C LEU A 63 13.66 -2.85 -3.50
N GLY A 64 14.63 -1.92 -3.66
CA GLY A 64 15.15 -1.50 -4.95
C GLY A 64 14.07 -0.88 -5.84
N VAL A 65 13.22 -0.03 -5.26
CA VAL A 65 12.12 0.67 -5.95
C VAL A 65 12.28 2.18 -5.87
N ASP A 66 11.64 2.89 -6.80
CA ASP A 66 11.73 4.33 -6.93
C ASP A 66 10.56 5.03 -6.20
N ASP A 67 9.41 4.35 -6.15
CA ASP A 67 8.22 4.84 -5.49
C ASP A 67 7.61 3.77 -4.56
N ILE A 68 6.88 4.25 -3.56
CA ILE A 68 6.13 3.40 -2.64
C ILE A 68 4.66 3.81 -2.64
N LEU A 69 3.79 2.87 -2.95
CA LEU A 69 2.37 2.98 -2.68
C LEU A 69 2.10 2.53 -1.25
N ARG A 70 1.53 3.42 -0.44
CA ARG A 70 1.07 3.12 0.92
C ARG A 70 -0.35 3.59 1.12
N GLY A 71 -1.03 2.99 2.07
CA GLY A 71 -2.41 3.35 2.30
C GLY A 71 -2.99 2.79 3.58
N ASN A 72 -4.29 3.02 3.73
CA ASN A 72 -5.08 2.41 4.78
C ASN A 72 -6.45 2.00 4.25
N VAL A 73 -7.03 1.04 4.97
CA VAL A 73 -8.41 0.64 4.80
C VAL A 73 -9.13 0.90 6.11
N ARG A 74 -10.31 1.49 5.99
CA ARG A 74 -11.25 1.63 7.09
C ARG A 74 -12.59 1.04 6.68
N ARG A 75 -13.09 0.13 7.49
CA ARG A 75 -14.44 -0.43 7.36
C ARG A 75 -15.35 0.13 8.44
N ASP A 76 -16.54 0.56 8.03
CA ASP A 76 -17.59 1.08 8.91
C ASP A 76 -18.92 0.45 8.49
N GLY A 77 -19.26 -0.66 9.14
CA GLY A 77 -20.35 -1.56 8.72
C GLY A 77 -20.12 -2.10 7.31
N GLU A 78 -21.07 -1.80 6.42
CA GLU A 78 -21.02 -2.16 4.99
C GLU A 78 -20.13 -1.22 4.15
N ARG A 79 -19.69 -0.08 4.71
CA ARG A 79 -18.93 0.90 3.94
C ARG A 79 -17.44 0.66 4.09
N VAL A 80 -16.75 0.61 2.96
CA VAL A 80 -15.30 0.53 2.90
C VAL A 80 -14.74 1.85 2.39
N ARG A 81 -13.70 2.34 3.06
CA ARG A 81 -12.91 3.48 2.60
C ARG A 81 -11.47 3.06 2.47
N ILE A 82 -10.95 3.15 1.26
CA ILE A 82 -9.55 2.93 0.94
C ILE A 82 -8.91 4.31 0.73
N THR A 83 -7.71 4.49 1.25
CA THR A 83 -6.88 5.66 0.94
C THR A 83 -5.52 5.17 0.52
N ALA A 84 -5.07 5.56 -0.67
CA ALA A 84 -3.75 5.25 -1.18
C ALA A 84 -2.97 6.53 -1.49
N GLN A 85 -1.66 6.46 -1.30
CA GLN A 85 -0.73 7.55 -1.54
C GLN A 85 0.50 6.97 -2.21
N LEU A 86 0.88 7.57 -3.33
CA LEU A 86 2.15 7.29 -3.98
C LEU A 86 3.19 8.24 -3.40
N VAL A 87 4.32 7.69 -2.99
CA VAL A 87 5.44 8.43 -2.41
C VAL A 87 6.67 8.19 -3.27
N ASP A 88 7.15 9.26 -3.90
CA ASP A 88 8.47 9.28 -4.56
C ASP A 88 9.55 9.19 -3.47
N ALA A 89 10.40 8.15 -3.55
CA ALA A 89 11.48 7.93 -2.60
C ALA A 89 12.81 8.56 -3.05
N LYS A 90 12.91 9.03 -4.30
CA LYS A 90 14.08 9.73 -4.87
C LYS A 90 14.04 11.22 -4.58
N GLN A 91 12.86 11.83 -4.59
CA GLN A 91 12.66 13.25 -4.32
C GLN A 91 11.79 13.40 -3.09
N ASN A 92 12.33 14.06 -2.07
CA ASN A 92 11.67 14.60 -0.88
C ASN A 92 10.13 14.36 -0.86
N PRO A 93 9.60 13.53 0.06
CA PRO A 93 8.32 12.83 -0.09
C PRO A 93 7.19 13.78 -0.50
N ARG A 94 6.83 13.78 -1.79
CA ARG A 94 5.68 14.50 -2.32
C ARG A 94 4.46 13.60 -2.18
N PHE A 95 3.49 14.03 -1.40
CA PHE A 95 2.26 13.28 -1.14
C PHE A 95 1.23 13.54 -2.25
N GLU A 96 1.10 12.63 -3.21
CA GLU A 96 -0.04 12.63 -4.13
C GLU A 96 -1.17 11.74 -3.55
N ARG A 97 -2.29 12.38 -3.17
CA ARG A 97 -3.49 11.69 -2.67
C ARG A 97 -4.30 11.17 -3.85
N LEU A 98 -4.28 9.86 -4.07
CA LEU A 98 -5.24 9.17 -4.93
C LEU A 98 -6.43 8.74 -4.05
N ALA A 99 -7.46 9.58 -4.00
CA ALA A 99 -8.70 9.26 -3.29
C ALA A 99 -9.70 8.65 -4.27
N GLU A 100 -9.77 7.32 -4.32
CA GLU A 100 -10.84 6.63 -5.01
C GLU A 100 -11.87 6.14 -3.98
N LYS A 101 -13.06 6.74 -4.00
CA LYS A 101 -14.23 6.22 -3.28
C LYS A 101 -14.77 5.06 -4.10
N VAL A 102 -14.35 3.84 -3.80
CA VAL A 102 -15.09 2.64 -4.23
C VAL A 102 -16.04 2.28 -3.10
N GLY A 103 -17.28 2.76 -3.23
CA GLY A 103 -18.41 2.30 -2.42
C GLY A 103 -19.34 1.51 -3.31
N VAL A 104 -19.57 0.24 -2.96
CA VAL A 104 -20.78 -0.50 -3.33
C VAL A 104 -21.74 -0.39 -2.15
#